data_AF-A0A2M7TPK0-F1
#
_entry.id   AF-A0A2M7TPK0-F1
#
_cell.length_a   1.000
_cell.length_b   1.000
_cell.length_c   1.000
_cell.angle_alpha   90.00
_cell.angle_beta   90.00
_cell.angle_gamma   90.00
#
_symmetry.space_group_name_H-M   'P 1'
#
loop_
_entity.id
_entity.type
_entity.pdbx_description
1 polymer ?
#
loop_
_entity_poly.entity_id
_entity_poly.type
_entity_poly.pdbx_seq_one_letter_code
_entity_poly.pdbx_strand_id
1 'polypeptide(L)'
;MLNGKYVSYKRILEKLHQDYGFKDKLEWSVVLEWIGDGMDLIGANETYINKVTGMDALTPTIKIEGYKGDLPCDLYKCIQAREYCTKTPMRYSTDTFHLVDNTERSPNYNNNSDYTYQFNN
;
A
#
# COMPACT_ATOMS: atom_id res chain seq x y z
N MET A 1 -1.17 17.08 17.31
CA MET A 1 -0.18 16.23 16.60
C MET A 1 -0.88 15.49 15.47
N LEU A 2 -0.45 15.74 14.22
CA LEU A 2 -0.88 15.00 13.02
C LEU A 2 -0.13 13.67 13.00
N ASN A 3 -0.82 12.58 13.31
CA ASN A 3 -0.20 11.28 13.58
C ASN A 3 0.08 10.45 12.31
N GLY A 4 0.30 11.10 11.17
CA GLY A 4 0.43 10.46 9.85
C GLY A 4 -0.81 9.70 9.37
N LYS A 5 -1.92 9.74 10.11
CA LYS A 5 -3.18 9.05 9.81
C LYS A 5 -4.14 10.00 9.10
N TYR A 6 -4.84 9.47 8.10
CA TYR A 6 -5.90 10.15 7.37
C TYR A 6 -6.84 10.91 8.32
N VAL A 7 -7.12 12.17 8.01
CA VAL A 7 -8.10 12.99 8.72
C VAL A 7 -9.31 13.17 7.82
N SER A 8 -10.50 12.83 8.33
CA SER A 8 -11.75 13.09 7.61
C SER A 8 -11.95 14.60 7.44
N TYR A 9 -12.37 15.02 6.25
CA TYR A 9 -12.73 16.42 5.97
C TYR A 9 -13.77 16.98 6.95
N LYS A 10 -14.68 16.13 7.47
CA LYS A 10 -15.66 16.52 8.51
C LYS A 10 -14.99 17.01 9.79
N ARG A 11 -13.91 16.36 10.19
CA ARG A 11 -13.13 16.74 11.38
C ARG A 11 -12.33 18.02 11.15
N ILE A 12 -11.95 18.30 9.90
CA ILE A 12 -11.33 19.58 9.53
C ILE A 12 -12.37 20.69 9.67
N LEU A 13 -13.58 20.48 9.14
CA LEU A 13 -14.69 21.43 9.27
C LEU A 13 -15.08 21.74 10.71
N GLU A 14 -15.20 20.72 11.56
CA GLU A 14 -15.52 20.91 12.98
C GLU A 14 -14.51 21.81 13.68
N LYS A 15 -13.21 21.61 13.45
CA LYS A 15 -12.17 22.48 13.98
C LYS A 15 -12.26 23.90 13.43
N LEU A 16 -12.50 24.02 12.13
CA LEU A 16 -12.58 25.32 11.46
C LEU A 16 -13.78 26.14 11.98
N HIS A 17 -14.93 25.50 12.20
CA HIS A 17 -16.06 26.12 12.88
C HIS A 17 -15.77 26.48 14.33
N GLN A 18 -15.07 25.60 15.07
CA GLN A 18 -14.74 25.83 16.47
C GLN A 18 -13.74 26.99 16.65
N ASP A 19 -12.73 27.07 15.79
CA ASP A 19 -11.62 28.03 15.91
C ASP A 19 -11.99 29.42 15.38
N TYR A 20 -12.79 29.49 14.30
CA TYR A 20 -13.11 30.75 13.62
C TYR A 20 -14.56 31.22 13.78
N GLY A 21 -15.43 30.43 14.40
CA GLY A 21 -16.79 30.85 14.76
C GLY A 21 -17.71 31.13 13.57
N PHE A 22 -17.50 30.46 12.43
CA PHE A 22 -18.37 30.59 11.25
C PHE A 22 -19.83 30.28 11.63
N LYS A 23 -20.72 31.28 11.51
CA LYS A 23 -22.15 31.17 11.84
C LYS A 23 -22.96 30.47 10.75
N ASP A 24 -22.52 30.59 9.51
CA ASP A 24 -23.18 29.99 8.35
C ASP A 24 -22.60 28.61 8.06
N LYS A 25 -23.45 27.70 7.61
CA LYS A 25 -23.00 26.37 7.15
C LYS A 25 -22.16 26.56 5.89
N LEU A 26 -20.85 26.30 6.01
CA LEU A 26 -19.99 26.22 4.84
C LEU A 26 -20.48 25.11 3.90
N GLU A 27 -20.55 25.43 2.61
CA GLU A 27 -20.89 24.45 1.60
C GLU A 27 -19.75 23.43 1.46
N TRP A 28 -20.10 22.16 1.38
CA TRP A 28 -19.13 21.05 1.33
C TRP A 28 -18.21 21.12 0.11
N SER A 29 -18.69 21.66 -1.02
CA SER A 29 -17.96 21.81 -2.28
C SER A 29 -16.77 22.77 -2.12
N VAL A 30 -17.01 23.95 -1.55
CA VAL A 30 -15.98 24.98 -1.27
C VAL A 30 -14.89 24.46 -0.35
N VAL A 31 -15.28 23.67 0.66
CA VAL A 31 -14.33 23.10 1.62
C VAL A 31 -13.41 22.08 0.95
N LEU A 32 -13.94 21.25 0.04
CA LEU A 32 -13.11 20.30 -0.69
C LEU A 32 -12.12 21.01 -1.61
N GLU A 33 -12.53 22.10 -2.23
CA GLU A 33 -11.67 22.93 -3.07
C GLU A 33 -10.52 23.52 -2.25
N TRP A 34 -10.80 24.12 -1.08
CA TRP A 34 -9.77 24.65 -0.20
C TRP A 34 -8.83 23.59 0.36
N ILE A 35 -9.34 22.39 0.65
CA ILE A 35 -8.48 21.26 1.04
C ILE A 35 -7.57 20.87 -0.13
N GLY A 36 -8.09 20.84 -1.36
CA GLY A 36 -7.32 20.62 -2.58
C GLY A 36 -6.21 21.65 -2.75
N ASP A 37 -6.55 22.94 -2.69
CA ASP A 37 -5.58 24.04 -2.77
C ASP A 37 -4.50 23.94 -1.68
N GLY A 38 -4.91 23.58 -0.45
CA GLY A 38 -3.98 23.34 0.65
C GLY A 38 -3.06 22.15 0.41
N MET A 39 -3.56 21.07 -0.18
CA MET A 39 -2.77 19.89 -0.54
C MET A 39 -1.78 20.18 -1.68
N ASP A 40 -2.20 20.96 -2.67
CA ASP A 40 -1.34 21.40 -3.78
C ASP A 40 -0.25 22.35 -3.30
N LEU A 41 -0.56 23.28 -2.39
CA LEU A 41 0.42 24.19 -1.79
C LEU A 41 1.50 23.45 -0.99
N ILE A 42 1.13 22.35 -0.32
CA ILE A 42 2.06 21.52 0.48
C ILE A 42 2.82 20.52 -0.42
N GLY A 43 2.40 20.32 -1.66
CA GLY A 43 2.99 19.34 -2.58
C GLY A 43 2.72 17.88 -2.17
N ALA A 44 1.65 17.62 -1.40
CA ALA A 44 1.37 16.30 -0.83
C ALA A 44 0.59 15.36 -1.76
N ASN A 45 0.23 15.82 -2.97
CA ASN A 45 -0.62 15.13 -3.94
C ASN A 45 -0.03 13.75 -4.35
N GLU A 46 1.29 13.65 -4.46
CA GLU A 46 1.97 12.45 -4.95
C GLU A 46 1.88 11.23 -4.02
N THR A 47 1.65 11.43 -2.72
CA THR A 47 1.62 10.36 -1.71
C THR A 47 0.41 9.42 -1.88
N TYR A 48 -0.62 9.84 -2.63
CA TYR A 48 -1.85 9.09 -2.83
C TYR A 48 -1.99 8.48 -4.23
N ILE A 49 -1.00 8.71 -5.10
CA ILE A 49 -1.03 8.14 -6.44
C ILE A 49 -0.57 6.68 -6.34
N ASN A 50 -1.42 5.77 -6.83
CA ASN A 50 -1.06 4.36 -6.94
C ASN A 50 0.06 4.22 -7.98
N LYS A 51 1.26 3.88 -7.51
CA LYS A 51 2.43 3.64 -8.36
C LYS A 51 2.61 2.14 -8.59
N VAL A 52 2.86 1.76 -9.84
CA VAL A 52 3.22 0.39 -10.22
C VAL A 52 4.72 0.37 -10.52
N THR A 53 5.48 -0.38 -9.74
CA THR A 53 6.93 -0.56 -9.96
C THR A 53 7.19 -1.30 -11.27
N GLY A 54 8.17 -0.82 -12.03
CA GLY A 54 8.57 -1.36 -13.33
C GLY A 54 7.69 -0.93 -14.51
N MET A 55 6.88 0.13 -14.34
CA MET A 55 6.05 0.69 -15.42
C MET A 55 6.68 1.95 -16.04
N ASP A 56 7.22 2.84 -15.22
CA ASP A 56 7.79 4.12 -15.66
C ASP A 56 9.25 4.27 -15.20
N ALA A 57 9.98 5.22 -15.81
CA ALA A 57 11.36 5.54 -15.42
C ALA A 57 11.47 6.05 -13.97
N LEU A 58 10.40 6.66 -13.46
CA LEU A 58 10.30 7.17 -12.08
C LEU A 58 9.98 6.08 -11.06
N THR A 59 9.48 4.92 -11.49
CA THR A 59 9.07 3.81 -10.63
C THR A 59 9.86 2.56 -11.02
N PRO A 60 11.17 2.49 -10.69
CA PRO A 60 12.02 1.39 -11.11
C PRO A 60 11.51 0.04 -10.56
N THR A 61 11.82 -1.04 -11.27
CA THR A 61 11.54 -2.40 -10.81
C THR A 61 12.33 -2.68 -9.54
N ILE A 62 11.64 -3.10 -8.48
CA ILE A 62 12.29 -3.56 -7.25
C ILE A 62 12.96 -4.91 -7.55
N LYS A 63 14.28 -4.95 -7.44
CA LYS A 63 15.06 -6.20 -7.51
C LYS A 63 15.15 -6.81 -6.12
N ILE A 64 14.89 -8.11 -6.04
CA ILE A 64 15.04 -8.88 -4.80
C ILE A 64 16.32 -9.70 -4.93
N GLU A 65 17.33 -9.36 -4.14
CA GLU A 65 18.63 -10.04 -4.07
C GLU A 65 18.88 -10.47 -2.62
N GLY A 66 19.22 -11.74 -2.39
CA GLY A 66 19.44 -12.27 -1.04
C GLY A 66 18.21 -12.14 -0.12
N TYR A 67 17.01 -12.37 -0.66
CA TYR A 67 15.72 -12.28 0.06
C TYR A 67 15.38 -10.86 0.58
N LYS A 68 16.04 -9.82 0.06
CA LYS A 68 15.78 -8.42 0.40
C LYS A 68 15.70 -7.58 -0.86
N GLY A 69 14.97 -6.46 -0.80
CA GLY A 69 14.88 -5.50 -1.89
C GLY A 69 14.65 -4.10 -1.34
N ASP A 70 15.21 -3.10 -2.01
CA ASP A 70 15.07 -1.71 -1.62
C ASP A 70 13.65 -1.21 -1.92
N LEU A 71 13.00 -0.68 -0.88
CA LEU A 71 11.67 -0.11 -1.01
C LEU A 71 11.77 1.39 -1.38
N PRO A 72 10.83 1.90 -2.21
CA PRO A 72 10.74 3.33 -2.47
C PRO A 72 10.60 4.14 -1.17
N CYS A 73 11.28 5.28 -1.09
CA CYS A 73 11.25 6.14 0.09
C CYS A 73 9.86 6.76 0.36
N ASP A 74 9.00 6.81 -0.65
CA ASP A 74 7.64 7.33 -0.62
C ASP A 74 6.57 6.23 -0.46
N LEU A 75 6.98 5.00 -0.13
CA LEU A 75 6.04 3.88 0.03
C LEU A 75 5.20 4.06 1.31
N TYR A 76 3.91 4.37 1.12
CA TYR A 76 2.94 4.39 2.22
C TYR A 76 2.32 3.01 2.50
N LYS A 77 1.87 2.32 1.45
CA LYS A 77 1.18 1.02 1.57
C LYS A 77 1.41 0.16 0.33
N CYS A 78 1.69 -1.12 0.53
CA CYS A 78 1.63 -2.11 -0.53
C CYS A 78 0.17 -2.55 -0.75
N ILE A 79 -0.34 -2.39 -1.98
CA ILE A 79 -1.71 -2.80 -2.35
C ILE A 79 -1.72 -4.24 -2.85
N GLN A 80 -0.78 -4.59 -3.73
CA GLN A 80 -0.68 -5.89 -4.36
C GLN A 80 0.75 -6.14 -4.85
N ALA A 81 1.18 -7.40 -4.80
CA ALA A 81 2.40 -7.87 -5.44
C ALA A 81 2.04 -8.79 -6.62
N ARG A 82 2.87 -8.75 -7.67
CA ARG A 82 2.74 -9.64 -8.84
C ARG A 82 4.11 -10.19 -9.22
N GLU A 83 4.12 -11.40 -9.75
CA GLU A 83 5.34 -12.02 -10.26
C GLU A 83 5.81 -11.30 -11.54
N TYR A 84 7.12 -11.07 -11.67
CA TYR A 84 7.64 -10.13 -12.66
C TYR A 84 7.49 -10.64 -14.10
N CYS A 85 7.60 -11.94 -14.36
CA CYS A 85 7.60 -12.50 -15.71
C CYS A 85 6.18 -12.73 -16.24
N THR A 86 5.36 -13.46 -15.49
CA THR A 86 3.98 -13.82 -15.82
C THR A 86 2.98 -12.70 -15.54
N LYS A 87 3.37 -11.68 -14.76
CA LYS A 87 2.49 -10.59 -14.28
C LYS A 87 1.28 -11.08 -13.48
N THR A 88 1.29 -12.33 -13.06
CA THR A 88 0.22 -12.91 -12.26
C THR A 88 0.24 -12.35 -10.84
N PRO A 89 -0.93 -12.03 -10.27
CA PRO A 89 -1.00 -11.53 -8.91
C PRO A 89 -0.59 -12.63 -7.93
N MET A 90 0.30 -12.29 -7.01
CA MET A 90 0.70 -13.21 -5.95
C MET A 90 -0.49 -13.42 -5.01
N ARG A 91 -0.74 -14.67 -4.63
CA ARG A 91 -1.79 -15.02 -3.68
C ARG A 91 -1.20 -15.01 -2.28
N TYR A 92 -1.97 -14.47 -1.34
CA TYR A 92 -1.62 -14.56 0.07
C TYR A 92 -1.59 -16.04 0.49
N SER A 93 -0.43 -16.52 0.90
CA SER A 93 -0.25 -17.86 1.46
C SER A 93 0.19 -17.70 2.91
N THR A 94 -0.60 -18.22 3.84
CA THR A 94 -0.14 -18.48 5.20
C THR A 94 0.58 -19.81 5.17
N ASP A 95 1.83 -19.77 4.72
CA ASP A 95 2.62 -20.98 4.50
C ASP A 95 2.96 -21.66 5.83
N THR A 96 2.04 -22.49 6.30
CA THR A 96 2.26 -23.45 7.38
C THR A 96 2.71 -24.81 6.84
N PHE A 97 2.84 -24.98 5.52
CA PHE A 97 3.12 -26.28 4.90
C PHE A 97 4.56 -26.77 5.17
N HIS A 98 5.48 -25.87 5.54
CA HIS A 98 6.85 -26.22 5.93
C HIS A 98 7.10 -26.27 7.45
N LEU A 99 6.06 -26.13 8.27
CA LEU A 99 6.19 -26.43 9.70
C LEU A 99 6.42 -27.94 9.85
N VAL A 100 7.39 -28.33 10.68
CA VAL A 100 7.79 -29.73 10.95
C VAL A 100 6.57 -30.61 11.30
N ASP A 101 5.56 -30.05 11.96
CA ASP A 101 4.32 -30.76 12.30
C ASP A 101 3.48 -31.18 11.08
N ASN A 102 3.67 -30.53 9.94
CA ASN A 102 2.92 -30.76 8.70
C ASN A 102 3.71 -31.55 7.64
N THR A 103 5.00 -31.80 7.84
CA THR A 103 5.84 -32.51 6.84
C THR A 103 5.67 -34.02 6.86
N GLU A 104 5.32 -34.63 8.00
CA GLU A 104 5.22 -36.11 8.11
C GLU A 104 3.82 -36.67 7.82
N ARG A 105 2.77 -35.84 7.85
CA ARG A 105 1.36 -36.27 7.72
C ARG A 105 0.54 -35.54 6.66
N SER A 106 1.14 -34.64 5.89
CA SER A 106 0.42 -33.96 4.81
C SER A 106 0.45 -34.80 3.52
N PRO A 107 -0.71 -35.27 3.01
CA PRO A 107 -0.77 -35.93 1.71
C PRO A 107 -0.34 -35.01 0.55
N ASN A 108 -0.23 -33.70 0.80
CA ASN A 108 0.19 -32.68 -0.15
C ASN A 108 1.70 -32.37 -0.07
N TYR A 109 2.50 -33.12 0.70
CA TYR A 109 3.96 -32.98 0.72
C TYR A 109 4.62 -33.54 -0.57
N ASN A 110 3.86 -34.25 -1.40
CA ASN A 110 4.25 -34.52 -2.77
C ASN A 110 4.15 -33.18 -3.54
N ASN A 111 5.31 -32.56 -3.73
CA ASN A 111 5.48 -31.24 -4.29
C ASN A 111 5.56 -31.32 -5.82
N ASN A 112 4.47 -31.75 -6.47
CA ASN A 112 4.30 -31.71 -7.92
C ASN A 112 3.49 -30.49 -8.41
N SER A 113 3.30 -29.51 -7.53
CA SER A 113 2.52 -28.32 -7.83
C SER A 113 3.43 -27.14 -8.18
N ASP A 114 3.13 -26.47 -9.28
CA ASP A 114 3.77 -25.19 -9.67
C ASP A 114 3.56 -24.05 -8.65
N TYR A 115 2.78 -24.29 -7.58
CA TYR A 115 2.41 -23.30 -6.58
C TYR A 115 3.26 -23.34 -5.31
N THR A 116 4.28 -24.20 -5.24
CA THR A 116 5.15 -24.38 -4.06
C THR A 116 6.63 -24.31 -4.47
N TYR A 117 7.46 -23.64 -3.65
CA TYR A 117 8.90 -23.56 -3.90
C TYR A 117 9.60 -24.84 -3.44
N GLN A 118 10.66 -25.24 -4.13
CA GLN A 118 11.55 -26.33 -3.71
C GLN A 118 12.99 -25.82 -3.64
N PHE A 119 13.75 -26.29 -2.65
CA PHE A 119 15.19 -26.11 -2.66
C PHE A 119 15.77 -27.03 -3.74
N ASN A 120 16.52 -26.48 -4.69
CA ASN A 120 17.34 -27.27 -5.60
C ASN A 120 18.51 -27.86 -4.80
N ASN A 121 18.52 -29.17 -4.61
CA ASN A 121 19.69 -29.91 -4.13
C ASN A 121 20.67 -30.15 -5.29
#